data_AF-A0A1F6YPS4-F1
#
_entry.id   AF-A0A1F6YPS4-F1
#
_cell.length_a   1.000
_cell.length_b   1.000
_cell.length_c   1.000
_cell.angle_alpha   90.00
_cell.angle_beta   90.00
_cell.angle_gamma   90.00
#
_symmetry.space_group_name_H-M   'P 1'
#
loop_
_entity.id
_entity.type
_entity.pdbx_description
1 polymer ?
#
loop_
_entity_poly.entity_id
_entity_poly.type
_entity_poly.pdbx_seq_one_letter_code
_entity_poly.pdbx_strand_id
1 'polypeptide(L)'
;MLSSIWDTILYKPLLNALAFLVSIIPGGDVGVAVIVLTILVKIILFPLSQKSIESQAQMNLLAPELNKIKTSGKSKEEQAKLTFELYKTHKTNPFSGCLLVLIQIPIIFALYFVFFKGLSFENGLLYSFIHIPESINMIFLGVIDISQKSMVLAILAGVSQYLQAHFMPKPAPTPSGSTGSFSDSFAKSMHTQMKYIFPFIVAFIAYSISGAVALYWITSNIFMVGQQIYVKSRREVGTPTFTKNYSVGEK
;
A
#
# COMPACT_ATOMS: atom_id res chain seq x y z
N MET A 1 -9.97 12.88 22.30
CA MET A 1 -8.52 12.64 22.03
C MET A 1 -8.29 12.08 20.62
N LEU A 2 -8.89 10.95 20.23
CA LEU A 2 -8.70 10.36 18.88
C LEU A 2 -9.04 11.31 17.72
N SER A 3 -10.13 12.07 17.81
CA SER A 3 -10.49 13.09 16.80
C SER A 3 -9.43 14.20 16.66
N SER A 4 -8.85 14.64 17.79
CA SER A 4 -7.80 15.67 17.77
C SER A 4 -6.48 15.16 17.18
N ILE A 5 -6.12 13.90 17.44
CA ILE A 5 -4.95 13.24 16.83
C ILE A 5 -5.15 13.10 15.32
N TRP A 6 -6.32 12.63 14.90
CA TRP A 6 -6.71 12.53 13.48
C TRP A 6 -6.58 13.88 12.77
N ASP A 7 -7.18 14.92 13.36
CA ASP A 7 -7.17 16.25 12.77
C ASP A 7 -5.76 16.84 12.69
N THR A 8 -4.97 16.71 13.75
CA THR A 8 -3.66 17.36 13.85
C THR A 8 -2.57 16.64 13.06
N ILE A 9 -2.60 15.30 13.02
CA ILE A 9 -1.51 14.50 12.42
C ILE A 9 -1.80 14.15 10.97
N LEU A 10 -3.06 13.95 10.58
CA LEU A 10 -3.41 13.47 9.24
C LEU A 10 -4.19 14.52 8.45
N TYR A 11 -5.38 14.90 8.91
CA TYR A 11 -6.29 15.71 8.11
C TYR A 11 -5.75 17.13 7.84
N LYS A 12 -5.37 17.89 8.87
CA LYS A 12 -4.86 19.27 8.69
C LYS A 12 -3.57 19.31 7.86
N PRO A 13 -2.54 18.48 8.12
CA PRO A 13 -1.33 18.49 7.30
C PRO A 13 -1.62 18.17 5.83
N LEU A 14 -2.46 17.18 5.54
CA LEU A 14 -2.80 16.82 4.16
C LEU A 14 -3.63 17.90 3.46
N LEU A 15 -4.60 18.51 4.16
CA LEU A 15 -5.38 19.64 3.64
C LEU A 15 -4.49 20.85 3.34
N ASN A 16 -3.57 21.19 4.25
CA ASN A 16 -2.64 22.30 4.08
C ASN A 16 -1.62 22.06 2.99
N ALA A 17 -1.10 20.83 2.89
CA ALA A 17 -0.23 20.45 1.79
C ALA A 17 -0.97 20.52 0.45
N LEU A 18 -2.23 20.10 0.39
CA LEU A 18 -3.06 20.25 -0.81
C LEU A 18 -3.30 21.73 -1.15
N ALA A 19 -3.68 22.56 -0.18
CA ALA A 19 -3.87 23.99 -0.37
C ALA A 19 -2.59 24.67 -0.92
N PHE A 20 -1.44 24.34 -0.32
CA PHE A 20 -0.15 24.81 -0.79
C PHE A 20 0.15 24.38 -2.23
N LEU A 21 -0.12 23.12 -2.58
CA LEU A 21 0.12 22.63 -3.93
C LEU A 21 -0.80 23.30 -4.95
N VAL A 22 -2.08 23.48 -4.62
CA VAL A 22 -3.04 24.18 -5.48
C VAL A 22 -2.63 25.65 -5.69
N SER A 23 -2.07 26.32 -4.68
CA SER A 23 -1.65 27.72 -4.82
C SER A 23 -0.41 27.93 -5.69
N ILE A 24 0.47 26.93 -5.81
CA ILE A 24 1.68 27.02 -6.65
C ILE A 24 1.51 26.39 -8.04
N ILE A 25 0.50 25.55 -8.24
CA ILE A 25 0.25 24.89 -9.52
C ILE A 25 -0.41 25.88 -10.49
N PRO A 26 0.09 26.00 -11.74
CA PRO A 26 -0.51 26.87 -12.74
C PRO A 26 -2.00 26.60 -12.93
N GLY A 27 -2.81 27.66 -12.81
CA GLY A 27 -4.27 27.58 -12.96
C GLY A 27 -5.00 26.85 -11.83
N GLY A 28 -4.35 26.56 -10.71
CA GLY A 28 -4.99 25.95 -9.54
C GLY A 28 -5.49 24.53 -9.78
N ASP A 29 -4.87 23.76 -10.67
CA ASP A 29 -5.30 22.40 -11.03
C ASP A 29 -5.18 21.44 -9.83
N VAL A 30 -6.35 21.10 -9.28
CA VAL A 30 -6.47 20.22 -8.12
C VAL A 30 -6.04 18.79 -8.46
N GLY A 31 -6.26 18.32 -9.69
CA GLY A 31 -5.88 16.95 -10.07
C GLY A 31 -4.37 16.78 -10.11
N VAL A 32 -3.64 17.76 -10.63
CA VAL A 32 -2.17 17.80 -10.55
C VAL A 32 -1.71 17.89 -9.09
N ALA A 33 -2.37 18.71 -8.28
CA ALA A 33 -2.05 18.84 -6.84
C ALA A 33 -2.21 17.48 -6.11
N VAL A 34 -3.27 16.74 -6.41
CA VAL A 34 -3.50 15.39 -5.87
C VAL A 34 -2.40 14.42 -6.27
N ILE A 35 -1.99 14.41 -7.54
CA ILE A 35 -0.92 13.54 -8.04
C ILE A 35 0.39 13.83 -7.29
N VAL A 36 0.77 15.11 -7.22
CA VAL A 36 2.01 15.53 -6.56
C VAL A 36 1.97 15.21 -5.07
N LEU A 37 0.87 15.52 -4.38
CA LEU A 37 0.69 15.19 -2.96
C LEU A 37 0.84 13.69 -2.71
N THR A 38 0.23 12.88 -3.57
CA THR A 38 0.29 11.41 -3.47
C THR A 38 1.72 10.91 -3.59
N ILE A 39 2.46 11.42 -4.58
CA ILE A 39 3.87 11.05 -4.78
C ILE A 39 4.73 11.48 -3.59
N LEU A 40 4.54 12.69 -3.07
CA LEU A 40 5.26 13.18 -1.89
C LEU A 40 5.05 12.28 -0.67
N VAL A 41 3.80 11.93 -0.37
CA VAL A 41 3.47 11.01 0.73
C VAL A 41 4.13 9.65 0.50
N LYS A 42 4.10 9.13 -0.74
CA LYS A 42 4.73 7.84 -1.07
C LYS A 42 6.25 7.88 -0.96
N ILE A 43 6.89 9.00 -1.28
CA ILE A 43 8.35 9.19 -1.10
C ILE A 43 8.70 9.19 0.40
N ILE A 44 7.93 9.90 1.23
CA ILE A 44 8.15 9.91 2.69
C ILE A 44 8.01 8.49 3.27
N LEU A 45 7.04 7.71 2.78
CA LEU A 45 6.80 6.33 3.20
C LEU A 45 7.67 5.30 2.48
N PHE A 46 8.48 5.71 1.51
CA PHE A 46 9.30 4.83 0.68
C PHE A 46 10.22 3.92 1.49
N PRO A 47 11.03 4.39 2.47
CA PRO A 47 11.95 3.51 3.20
C PRO A 47 11.21 2.45 4.02
N LEU A 48 10.05 2.80 4.57
CA LEU A 48 9.22 1.87 5.34
C LEU A 48 8.57 0.81 4.44
N SER A 49 7.97 1.25 3.33
CA SER A 49 7.34 0.36 2.36
C SER A 49 8.36 -0.58 1.70
N GLN A 50 9.57 -0.08 1.42
CA GLN A 50 10.67 -0.91 0.93
C GLN A 50 11.02 -2.05 1.90
N LYS A 51 11.20 -1.76 3.20
CA LYS A 51 11.47 -2.79 4.22
C LYS A 51 10.33 -3.83 4.31
N SER A 52 9.08 -3.37 4.18
CA SER A 52 7.92 -4.26 4.19
C SER A 52 7.92 -5.23 2.99
N ILE A 53 8.17 -4.71 1.79
CA ILE A 53 8.26 -5.50 0.55
C ILE A 53 9.43 -6.49 0.63
N GLU A 54 10.60 -6.05 1.12
CA GLU A 54 11.78 -6.89 1.26
C GLU A 54 11.55 -8.06 2.19
N SER A 55 10.95 -7.81 3.37
CA SER A 55 10.57 -8.85 4.34
C SER A 55 9.57 -9.85 3.74
N GLN A 56 8.57 -9.36 3.00
CA GLN A 56 7.60 -10.25 2.33
C GLN A 56 8.26 -11.15 1.28
N ALA A 57 9.21 -10.63 0.51
CA ALA A 57 9.92 -11.45 -0.47
C ALA A 57 10.97 -12.36 0.19
N GLN A 58 11.54 -12.03 1.36
CA GLN A 58 12.32 -13.00 2.15
C GLN A 58 11.44 -14.15 2.67
N MET A 59 10.22 -13.86 3.10
CA MET A 59 9.26 -14.90 3.51
C MET A 59 9.02 -15.94 2.41
N ASN A 60 8.98 -15.49 1.15
CA ASN A 60 8.82 -16.39 0.01
C ASN A 60 10.03 -17.28 -0.23
N LEU A 61 11.24 -16.80 0.08
CA LEU A 61 12.47 -17.62 0.01
C LEU A 61 12.50 -18.70 1.10
N LEU A 62 11.93 -18.43 2.28
CA LEU A 62 11.83 -19.39 3.38
C LEU A 62 10.73 -20.43 3.17
N ALA A 63 9.85 -20.26 2.18
CA ALA A 63 8.74 -21.16 1.92
C ALA A 63 9.12 -22.66 1.84
N PRO A 64 10.22 -23.07 1.17
CA PRO A 64 10.61 -24.48 1.12
C PRO A 64 10.97 -25.05 2.50
N GLU A 65 11.65 -24.27 3.34
CA GLU A 65 12.04 -24.70 4.70
C GLU A 65 10.85 -24.74 5.64
N LEU A 66 9.95 -23.75 5.54
CA LEU A 66 8.66 -23.77 6.22
C LEU A 66 7.84 -25.01 5.86
N ASN A 67 7.88 -25.43 4.59
CA ASN A 67 7.19 -26.63 4.14
C ASN A 67 7.83 -27.89 4.74
N LYS A 68 9.16 -27.98 4.82
CA LYS A 68 9.84 -29.09 5.49
C LYS A 68 9.45 -29.21 6.97
N ILE A 69 9.35 -28.08 7.68
CA ILE A 69 8.89 -28.06 9.08
C ILE A 69 7.44 -28.56 9.19
N LYS A 70 6.56 -28.12 8.29
CA LYS A 70 5.14 -28.54 8.29
C LYS A 70 4.97 -30.03 7.99
N THR A 71 5.79 -30.59 7.11
CA THR A 71 5.73 -32.01 6.72
C THR A 71 6.58 -32.92 7.60
N SER A 72 7.24 -32.41 8.64
CA SER A 72 8.18 -33.20 9.45
C SER A 72 7.50 -34.20 10.39
N GLY A 73 6.16 -34.23 10.45
CA GLY A 73 5.40 -35.10 11.36
C GLY A 73 5.50 -34.73 12.85
N LYS A 74 6.17 -33.61 13.18
CA LYS A 74 6.34 -33.12 14.56
C LYS A 74 5.04 -32.58 15.15
N SER A 75 4.96 -32.47 16.47
CA SER A 75 3.80 -31.86 17.15
C SER A 75 3.59 -30.40 16.69
N LYS A 76 2.36 -29.89 16.76
CA LYS A 76 2.05 -28.50 16.36
C LYS A 76 2.88 -27.47 17.14
N GLU A 77 3.15 -27.74 18.41
CA GLU A 77 3.96 -26.87 19.27
C GLU A 77 5.42 -26.84 18.80
N GLU A 78 5.99 -28.01 18.48
CA GLU A 78 7.36 -28.10 17.99
C GLU A 78 7.51 -27.47 16.60
N GLN A 79 6.52 -27.67 15.72
CA GLN A 79 6.46 -26.98 14.42
C GLN A 79 6.41 -25.46 14.58
N ALA A 80 5.62 -24.94 15.53
CA ALA A 80 5.53 -23.51 15.80
C ALA A 80 6.87 -22.96 16.32
N LYS A 81 7.53 -23.69 17.22
CA LYS A 81 8.86 -23.33 17.75
C LYS A 81 9.91 -23.27 16.64
N LEU A 82 10.00 -24.31 15.80
CA LEU A 82 10.93 -24.35 14.67
C LEU A 82 10.65 -23.26 13.65
N THR A 83 9.37 -22.98 13.37
CA THR A 83 8.97 -21.88 12.48
C THR A 83 9.42 -20.52 13.03
N PHE A 84 9.25 -20.31 14.34
CA PHE A 84 9.71 -19.08 15.00
C PHE A 84 11.23 -18.96 15.02
N GLU A 85 11.95 -20.05 15.31
CA GLU A 85 13.41 -20.10 15.26
C GLU A 85 13.94 -19.82 13.86
N LEU A 86 13.29 -20.36 12.82
CA LEU A 86 13.62 -20.07 11.43
C LEU A 86 13.46 -18.57 11.12
N TYR A 87 12.32 -17.96 11.46
CA TYR A 87 12.12 -16.52 11.28
C TYR A 87 13.13 -15.68 12.04
N LYS A 88 13.48 -16.06 13.28
CA LYS A 88 14.47 -15.36 14.11
C LYS A 88 15.86 -15.45 13.50
N THR A 89 16.26 -16.63 13.03
CA THR A 89 17.58 -16.88 12.43
C THR A 89 17.76 -16.09 11.14
N HIS A 90 16.72 -16.00 10.32
CA HIS A 90 16.71 -15.23 9.07
C HIS A 90 16.31 -13.76 9.25
N LYS A 91 16.05 -13.30 10.48
CA LYS A 91 15.62 -11.93 10.82
C LYS A 91 14.42 -11.45 9.98
N THR A 92 13.51 -12.36 9.64
CA THR A 92 12.33 -12.07 8.81
C THR A 92 11.10 -11.90 9.70
N ASN A 93 10.24 -10.91 9.41
CA ASN A 93 9.04 -10.63 10.21
C ASN A 93 7.75 -10.99 9.43
N PRO A 94 6.92 -11.94 9.93
CA PRO A 94 5.70 -12.37 9.25
C PRO A 94 4.60 -11.31 9.19
N PHE A 95 4.67 -10.27 10.01
CA PHE A 95 3.69 -9.17 10.06
C PHE A 95 4.11 -7.95 9.21
N SER A 96 5.25 -8.01 8.53
CA SER A 96 5.72 -6.87 7.71
C SER A 96 4.73 -6.47 6.61
N GLY A 97 4.01 -7.43 6.02
CA GLY A 97 3.04 -7.16 4.95
C GLY A 97 1.79 -6.41 5.45
N CYS A 98 1.27 -6.77 6.63
CA CYS A 98 0.08 -6.10 7.17
C CYS A 98 0.39 -4.69 7.71
N LEU A 99 1.61 -4.46 8.19
CA LEU A 99 2.04 -3.16 8.70
C LEU A 99 1.90 -2.04 7.65
N LEU A 100 2.26 -2.33 6.39
CA LEU A 100 2.14 -1.34 5.31
C LEU A 100 0.68 -1.00 5.02
N VAL A 101 -0.20 -2.00 5.00
CA VAL A 101 -1.64 -1.82 4.80
C VAL A 101 -2.25 -0.99 5.93
N LEU A 102 -1.89 -1.29 7.18
CA LEU A 102 -2.39 -0.57 8.36
C LEU A 102 -2.03 0.92 8.34
N ILE A 103 -0.84 1.26 7.85
CA ILE A 103 -0.40 2.66 7.72
C ILE A 103 -1.09 3.36 6.55
N GLN A 104 -1.42 2.62 5.48
CA GLN A 104 -2.09 3.17 4.31
C GLN A 104 -3.55 3.53 4.59
N ILE A 105 -4.26 2.74 5.39
CA ILE A 105 -5.70 2.94 5.68
C ILE A 105 -6.01 4.36 6.20
N PRO A 106 -5.36 4.87 7.26
CA PRO A 106 -5.60 6.24 7.76
C PRO A 106 -5.35 7.32 6.72
N ILE A 107 -4.35 7.15 5.85
CA ILE A 107 -4.00 8.12 4.81
C ILE A 107 -5.08 8.18 3.73
N ILE A 108 -5.58 7.02 3.29
CA ILE A 108 -6.70 6.94 2.34
C ILE A 108 -7.92 7.65 2.93
N PHE A 109 -8.26 7.36 4.18
CA PHE A 109 -9.39 8.00 4.84
C PHE A 109 -9.20 9.51 4.98
N ALA A 110 -7.99 9.98 5.32
CA ALA A 110 -7.74 11.41 5.47
C ALA A 110 -7.93 12.17 4.15
N LEU A 111 -7.37 11.65 3.05
CA LEU A 111 -7.57 12.22 1.72
C LEU A 111 -9.03 12.11 1.27
N TYR A 112 -9.70 11.01 1.56
CA TYR A 112 -11.14 10.86 1.34
C TYR A 112 -11.94 11.97 2.03
N PHE A 113 -11.68 12.21 3.31
CA PHE A 113 -12.39 13.25 4.08
C PHE A 113 -12.14 14.66 3.54
N VAL A 114 -10.96 14.94 2.98
CA VAL A 114 -10.66 16.22 2.32
C VAL A 114 -11.59 16.47 1.13
N PHE A 115 -11.78 15.48 0.26
CA PHE A 115 -12.68 15.63 -0.90
C PHE A 115 -14.16 15.51 -0.54
N PHE A 116 -14.49 14.65 0.43
CA PHE A 116 -15.87 14.44 0.85
C PHE A 116 -16.48 15.67 1.53
N LYS A 117 -15.70 16.43 2.30
CA LYS A 117 -16.16 17.68 2.94
C LYS A 117 -16.25 18.86 1.96
N GLY A 118 -15.80 18.69 0.71
CA GLY A 118 -15.62 19.77 -0.25
C GLY A 118 -14.32 20.53 0.01
N LEU A 119 -13.67 20.98 -1.07
CA LEU A 119 -12.47 21.81 -1.00
C LEU A 119 -12.83 23.26 -0.65
N SER A 120 -13.25 23.46 0.59
CA SER A 120 -13.44 24.79 1.16
C SER A 120 -12.22 25.12 2.01
N PHE A 121 -11.28 25.88 1.44
CA PHE A 121 -10.12 26.39 2.16
C PHE A 121 -10.55 27.59 3.04
N GLU A 122 -11.34 27.30 4.08
CA GLU A 122 -11.85 28.31 5.00
C GLU A 122 -10.78 28.80 6.01
N ASN A 123 -10.91 30.06 6.41
CA ASN A 123 -10.08 30.67 7.46
C ASN A 123 -10.28 29.93 8.79
N GLY A 124 -9.26 29.19 9.24
CA GLY A 124 -9.25 28.44 10.50
C GLY A 124 -8.78 26.99 10.38
N LEU A 125 -8.79 26.41 9.17
CA LEU A 125 -8.23 25.07 8.90
C LEU A 125 -6.82 25.11 8.31
N LEU A 126 -6.44 26.25 7.72
CA LEU A 126 -5.11 26.49 7.19
C LEU A 126 -4.13 26.93 8.28
N TYR A 127 -2.86 26.56 8.13
CA TYR A 127 -1.78 27.10 8.91
C TYR A 127 -1.51 28.55 8.51
N SER A 128 -1.00 29.35 9.45
CA SER A 128 -0.80 30.80 9.26
C SER A 128 0.12 31.16 8.09
N PHE A 129 1.00 30.25 7.67
CA PHE A 129 1.93 30.42 6.56
C PHE A 129 1.40 29.87 5.22
N ILE A 130 0.21 29.27 5.20
CA ILE A 130 -0.43 28.76 3.98
C ILE A 130 -1.50 29.74 3.53
N HIS A 131 -1.33 30.27 2.32
CA HIS A 131 -2.27 31.19 1.70
C HIS A 131 -3.44 30.40 1.08
N ILE A 132 -4.62 31.02 1.09
CA ILE A 132 -5.78 30.50 0.37
C ILE A 132 -5.48 30.58 -1.13
N PRO A 133 -5.64 29.48 -1.91
CA PRO A 133 -5.44 29.53 -3.35
C PRO A 133 -6.39 30.53 -4.02
N GLU A 134 -5.85 31.39 -4.89
CA GLU A 134 -6.64 32.38 -5.63
C GLU A 134 -7.58 31.74 -6.66
N SER A 135 -7.18 30.58 -7.20
CA SER A 135 -7.99 29.79 -8.13
C SER A 135 -7.97 28.33 -7.71
N ILE A 136 -9.14 27.68 -7.83
CA ILE A 136 -9.32 26.26 -7.57
C ILE A 136 -9.98 25.69 -8.83
N ASN A 137 -9.20 24.96 -9.63
CA ASN A 137 -9.68 24.37 -10.86
C ASN A 137 -9.84 22.87 -10.69
N MET A 138 -11.08 22.42 -10.77
CA MET A 138 -11.45 21.00 -10.70
C MET A 138 -11.44 20.33 -12.08
N ILE A 139 -11.09 21.04 -13.15
CA ILE A 139 -10.92 20.47 -14.47
C ILE A 139 -9.45 20.02 -14.63
N PHE A 140 -9.22 18.75 -14.33
CA PHE A 140 -7.90 18.13 -14.45
C PHE A 140 -7.38 18.21 -15.89
N LEU A 141 -6.20 18.80 -16.06
CA LEU A 141 -5.52 19.05 -17.33
C LEU A 141 -6.38 19.77 -18.37
N GLY A 142 -7.42 20.49 -17.94
CA GLY A 142 -8.38 21.15 -18.83
C GLY A 142 -9.32 20.20 -19.58
N VAL A 143 -9.32 18.89 -19.27
CA VAL A 143 -10.06 17.86 -20.02
C VAL A 143 -11.11 17.11 -19.21
N ILE A 144 -10.88 16.89 -17.91
CA ILE A 144 -11.75 16.03 -17.09
C ILE A 144 -12.15 16.75 -15.81
N ASP A 145 -13.45 16.94 -15.58
CA ASP A 145 -13.96 17.41 -14.29
C ASP A 145 -13.83 16.30 -13.23
N ILE A 146 -13.01 16.57 -12.20
CA ILE A 146 -12.74 15.66 -11.10
C ILE A 146 -13.52 15.99 -9.83
N SER A 147 -14.34 17.06 -9.85
CA SER A 147 -15.28 17.37 -8.76
C SER A 147 -16.45 16.38 -8.72
N GLN A 148 -16.83 15.86 -9.88
CA GLN A 148 -17.93 14.94 -10.06
C GLN A 148 -17.45 13.48 -10.15
N LYS A 149 -18.43 12.57 -10.20
CA LYS A 149 -18.20 11.14 -10.46
C LYS A 149 -17.68 10.95 -11.88
N SER A 150 -16.66 10.10 -12.04
CA SER A 150 -16.12 9.75 -13.36
C SER A 150 -15.99 8.25 -13.49
N MET A 151 -16.80 7.66 -14.39
CA MET A 151 -16.77 6.22 -14.66
C MET A 151 -15.40 5.79 -15.22
N VAL A 152 -14.83 6.59 -16.11
CA VAL A 152 -13.53 6.31 -16.74
C VAL A 152 -12.43 6.26 -15.68
N LEU A 153 -12.33 7.28 -14.83
CA LEU A 153 -11.32 7.30 -13.76
C LEU A 153 -11.56 6.19 -12.73
N ALA A 154 -12.80 5.88 -12.40
CA ALA A 154 -13.13 4.80 -11.47
C ALA A 154 -12.70 3.42 -12.01
N ILE A 155 -12.95 3.14 -13.29
CA ILE A 155 -12.49 1.90 -13.95
C ILE A 155 -10.96 1.84 -13.95
N LEU A 156 -10.28 2.95 -14.29
CA LEU A 156 -8.82 3.03 -14.24
C LEU A 156 -8.28 2.83 -12.82
N ALA A 157 -8.96 3.33 -11.79
CA ALA A 157 -8.60 3.07 -10.39
C ALA A 157 -8.71 1.58 -10.05
N GLY A 158 -9.78 0.90 -10.47
CA GLY A 158 -9.92 -0.55 -10.32
C GLY A 158 -8.85 -1.34 -11.08
N VAL A 159 -8.61 -1.02 -12.35
CA VAL A 159 -7.58 -1.69 -13.18
C VAL A 159 -6.19 -1.49 -12.58
N SER A 160 -5.85 -0.26 -12.17
CA SER A 160 -4.57 0.02 -11.52
C SER A 160 -4.45 -0.73 -10.18
N GLN A 161 -5.54 -0.90 -9.43
CA GLN A 161 -5.55 -1.71 -8.20
C GLN A 161 -5.27 -3.18 -8.49
N TYR A 162 -5.87 -3.74 -9.53
CA TYR A 162 -5.58 -5.11 -9.96
C TYR A 162 -4.11 -5.28 -10.33
N LEU A 163 -3.55 -4.35 -11.12
CA LEU A 163 -2.15 -4.38 -11.51
C LEU A 163 -1.24 -4.27 -10.29
N GLN A 164 -1.51 -3.34 -9.38
CA GLN A 164 -0.79 -3.20 -8.12
C GLN A 164 -0.77 -4.50 -7.33
N ALA A 165 -1.92 -5.15 -7.16
CA ALA A 165 -2.02 -6.41 -6.44
C ALA A 165 -1.35 -7.58 -7.19
N HIS A 166 -1.32 -7.54 -8.53
CA HIS A 166 -0.63 -8.54 -9.34
C HIS A 166 0.89 -8.50 -9.13
N PHE A 167 1.47 -7.31 -8.99
CA PHE A 167 2.91 -7.12 -8.77
C PHE A 167 3.33 -7.27 -7.31
N MET A 168 2.39 -7.38 -6.37
CA MET A 168 2.73 -7.71 -4.97
C MET A 168 3.37 -9.09 -4.89
N PRO A 169 4.34 -9.30 -3.98
CA PRO A 169 4.90 -10.62 -3.74
C PRO A 169 3.79 -11.60 -3.35
N LYS A 170 3.71 -12.72 -4.07
CA LYS A 170 2.75 -13.79 -3.74
C LYS A 170 3.05 -14.33 -2.34
N PRO A 171 2.04 -14.72 -1.54
CA PRO A 171 2.29 -15.39 -0.26
C PRO A 171 3.05 -16.71 -0.47
N ALA A 172 3.77 -17.16 0.55
CA ALA A 172 4.43 -18.46 0.54
C ALA A 172 3.40 -19.58 0.22
N PRO A 173 3.73 -20.52 -0.69
CA PRO A 173 2.83 -21.61 -1.04
C PRO A 173 2.52 -22.51 0.16
N THR A 174 1.24 -22.88 0.31
CA THR A 174 0.79 -23.89 1.27
C THR A 174 1.06 -25.29 0.70
N PRO A 175 1.64 -26.24 1.46
CA PRO A 175 1.84 -27.59 0.96
C PRO A 175 0.51 -28.30 0.70
N SER A 176 0.42 -29.00 -0.43
CA SER A 176 -0.72 -29.85 -0.79
C SER A 176 -0.87 -30.99 0.24
N GLY A 177 -2.08 -31.20 0.77
CA GLY A 177 -2.41 -32.35 1.63
C GLY A 177 -2.35 -32.10 3.14
N SER A 178 -1.81 -30.97 3.62
CA SER A 178 -1.96 -30.54 5.02
C SER A 178 -3.16 -29.60 5.17
N THR A 179 -3.95 -29.73 6.22
CA THR A 179 -4.84 -28.65 6.68
C THR A 179 -3.96 -27.44 7.00
N GLY A 180 -3.84 -26.51 6.05
CA GLY A 180 -2.93 -25.36 6.16
C GLY A 180 -3.16 -24.62 7.47
N SER A 181 -2.08 -24.12 8.09
CA SER A 181 -2.19 -23.28 9.29
C SER A 181 -3.15 -22.12 9.00
N PHE A 182 -3.89 -21.67 10.01
CA PHE A 182 -4.76 -20.49 9.91
C PHE A 182 -4.02 -19.30 9.30
N SER A 183 -2.75 -19.09 9.66
CA SER A 183 -1.91 -18.01 9.14
C SER A 183 -1.69 -18.09 7.61
N ASP A 184 -1.48 -19.29 7.08
CA ASP A 184 -1.24 -19.49 5.65
C ASP A 184 -2.52 -19.26 4.85
N SER A 185 -3.62 -19.81 5.36
CA SER A 185 -4.95 -19.67 4.77
C SER A 185 -5.39 -18.21 4.77
N PHE A 186 -5.11 -17.49 5.87
CA PHE A 186 -5.36 -16.07 5.99
C PHE A 186 -4.55 -15.24 4.98
N ALA A 187 -3.23 -15.44 4.91
CA ALA A 187 -2.37 -14.69 3.98
C ALA A 187 -2.75 -14.93 2.51
N LYS A 188 -3.04 -16.19 2.13
CA LYS A 188 -3.50 -16.56 0.80
C LYS A 188 -4.87 -15.93 0.49
N SER A 189 -5.80 -15.99 1.44
CA SER A 189 -7.12 -15.37 1.30
C SER A 189 -7.01 -13.87 1.13
N MET A 190 -6.26 -13.18 2.00
CA MET A 190 -6.02 -11.74 1.93
C MET A 190 -5.44 -11.34 0.57
N HIS A 191 -4.40 -12.03 0.08
CA HIS A 191 -3.84 -11.75 -1.24
C HIS A 191 -4.85 -11.96 -2.38
N THR A 192 -5.65 -13.03 -2.31
CA THR A 192 -6.68 -13.32 -3.31
C THR A 192 -7.76 -12.25 -3.33
N GLN A 193 -8.24 -11.83 -2.15
CA GLN A 193 -9.21 -10.75 -2.01
C GLN A 193 -8.64 -9.42 -2.52
N MET A 194 -7.40 -9.07 -2.15
CA MET A 194 -6.72 -7.86 -2.63
C MET A 194 -6.55 -7.83 -4.15
N LYS A 195 -6.35 -8.99 -4.78
CA LYS A 195 -6.17 -9.09 -6.23
C LYS A 195 -7.49 -9.12 -7.00
N TYR A 196 -8.52 -9.82 -6.52
CA TYR A 196 -9.71 -10.09 -7.33
C TYR A 196 -10.99 -9.42 -6.81
N ILE A 197 -11.09 -9.10 -5.53
CA ILE A 197 -12.29 -8.47 -4.96
C ILE A 197 -12.07 -6.97 -4.82
N PHE A 198 -10.93 -6.60 -4.23
CA PHE A 198 -10.63 -5.22 -3.89
C PHE A 198 -10.62 -4.26 -5.08
N PRO A 199 -10.15 -4.61 -6.29
CA PRO A 199 -10.27 -3.75 -7.48
C PRO A 199 -11.69 -3.25 -7.76
N PHE A 200 -12.71 -4.11 -7.54
CA PHE A 200 -14.10 -3.73 -7.73
C PHE A 200 -14.60 -2.80 -6.62
N ILE A 201 -14.23 -3.07 -5.37
CA ILE A 201 -14.53 -2.19 -4.22
C ILE A 201 -13.93 -0.80 -4.48
N VAL A 202 -12.70 -0.74 -4.96
CA VAL A 202 -11.99 0.49 -5.27
C VAL A 202 -12.68 1.27 -6.38
N ALA A 203 -13.00 0.62 -7.49
CA ALA A 203 -13.74 1.25 -8.58
C ALA A 203 -15.08 1.81 -8.08
N PHE A 204 -15.82 1.05 -7.27
CA PHE A 204 -17.09 1.48 -6.70
C PHE A 204 -16.93 2.70 -5.77
N ILE A 205 -15.96 2.67 -4.86
CA ILE A 205 -15.68 3.78 -3.94
C ILE A 205 -15.26 5.02 -4.73
N ALA A 206 -14.31 4.88 -5.66
CA ALA A 206 -13.83 5.96 -6.51
C ALA A 206 -14.98 6.60 -7.32
N TYR A 207 -15.86 5.78 -7.90
CA TYR A 207 -17.04 6.26 -8.62
C TYR A 207 -18.04 6.97 -7.70
N SER A 208 -18.24 6.46 -6.49
CA SER A 208 -19.26 6.97 -5.57
C SER A 208 -18.92 8.36 -5.01
N ILE A 209 -17.64 8.73 -5.00
CA ILE A 209 -17.15 9.93 -4.32
C ILE A 209 -16.81 11.04 -5.30
N SER A 210 -15.69 10.93 -6.02
CA SER A 210 -15.24 11.94 -6.98
C SER A 210 -14.09 11.44 -7.86
N GLY A 211 -13.89 12.10 -9.00
CA GLY A 211 -12.74 11.86 -9.87
C GLY A 211 -11.39 12.14 -9.18
N ALA A 212 -11.35 13.06 -8.21
CA ALA A 212 -10.14 13.36 -7.45
C ALA A 212 -9.66 12.15 -6.62
N VAL A 213 -10.60 11.43 -5.99
CA VAL A 213 -10.29 10.19 -5.27
C VAL A 213 -9.81 9.11 -6.23
N ALA A 214 -10.42 9.01 -7.41
CA ALA A 214 -9.96 8.07 -8.44
C ALA A 214 -8.52 8.36 -8.88
N LEU A 215 -8.16 9.62 -9.13
CA LEU A 215 -6.78 10.03 -9.47
C LEU A 215 -5.77 9.67 -8.38
N TYR A 216 -6.14 9.86 -7.11
CA TYR A 216 -5.32 9.44 -5.98
C TYR A 216 -5.02 7.93 -6.04
N TRP A 217 -6.05 7.10 -6.22
CA TRP A 217 -5.89 5.64 -6.29
C TRP A 217 -5.00 5.23 -7.46
N ILE A 218 -5.26 5.77 -8.65
CA ILE A 218 -4.46 5.50 -9.86
C ILE A 218 -2.99 5.83 -9.60
N THR A 219 -2.71 7.03 -9.10
CA THR A 219 -1.34 7.50 -8.84
C THR A 219 -0.64 6.65 -7.79
N SER A 220 -1.32 6.39 -6.67
CA SER A 220 -0.82 5.55 -5.58
C SER A 220 -0.47 4.15 -6.08
N ASN A 221 -1.33 3.55 -6.89
CA ASN A 221 -1.16 2.21 -7.41
C ASN A 221 -0.01 2.13 -8.43
N ILE A 222 0.08 3.09 -9.34
CA ILE A 222 1.19 3.17 -10.30
C ILE A 222 2.53 3.34 -9.55
N PHE A 223 2.59 4.22 -8.56
CA PHE A 223 3.78 4.39 -7.73
C PHE A 223 4.17 3.08 -7.05
N MET A 224 3.19 2.37 -6.46
CA MET A 224 3.45 1.10 -5.80
C MET A 224 3.93 0.03 -6.79
N VAL A 225 3.38 -0.07 -7.99
CA VAL A 225 3.89 -0.97 -9.04
C VAL A 225 5.35 -0.64 -9.37
N GLY A 226 5.66 0.64 -9.59
CA GLY A 226 7.03 1.10 -9.83
C GLY A 226 7.98 0.72 -8.68
N GLN A 227 7.54 0.92 -7.44
CA GLN A 227 8.30 0.54 -6.26
C GLN A 227 8.53 -0.99 -6.19
N GLN A 228 7.52 -1.81 -6.47
CA GLN A 228 7.67 -3.27 -6.50
C GLN A 228 8.69 -3.71 -7.54
N ILE A 229 8.63 -3.13 -8.75
CA ILE A 229 9.59 -3.40 -9.83
C ILE A 229 11.00 -2.99 -9.42
N TYR A 230 11.17 -1.80 -8.83
CA TYR A 230 12.45 -1.30 -8.34
C TYR A 230 13.06 -2.20 -7.26
N VAL A 231 12.28 -2.63 -6.27
CA VAL A 231 12.78 -3.52 -5.20
C VAL A 231 13.14 -4.89 -5.77
N LYS A 232 12.34 -5.42 -6.71
CA LYS A 232 12.63 -6.70 -7.37
C LYS A 232 13.95 -6.66 -8.14
N SER A 233 14.17 -5.64 -8.98
CA SER A 233 15.41 -5.52 -9.76
C SER A 233 16.65 -5.33 -8.88
N ARG A 234 16.53 -4.57 -7.79
CA ARG A 234 17.60 -4.41 -6.78
C ARG A 234 18.02 -5.71 -6.12
N ARG A 235 17.13 -6.69 -5.98
CA ARG A 235 17.42 -8.00 -5.37
C ARG A 235 18.10 -8.95 -6.35
N GLU A 236 17.67 -8.98 -7.61
CA GLU A 236 18.30 -9.82 -8.64
C GLU A 236 19.78 -9.48 -8.82
N VAL A 237 20.15 -8.19 -8.70
CA VAL A 237 21.55 -7.71 -8.78
C VAL A 237 22.35 -8.00 -7.50
N GLY A 238 21.71 -8.23 -6.35
CA GLY A 238 22.36 -8.33 -5.04
C GLY A 238 22.23 -9.69 -4.35
N THR A 239 21.78 -10.74 -5.05
CA THR A 239 21.59 -12.06 -4.41
C THR A 239 22.96 -12.70 -4.18
N PRO A 240 23.41 -12.93 -2.93
CA PRO A 240 24.48 -13.88 -2.70
C PRO A 240 23.94 -15.22 -3.18
N THR A 241 24.61 -15.84 -4.15
CA THR A 241 24.43 -17.26 -4.43
C THR A 241 24.36 -18.00 -3.09
N PHE A 242 23.24 -18.66 -2.82
CA PHE A 242 23.11 -19.57 -1.69
C PHE A 242 24.17 -20.67 -1.87
N THR A 243 25.39 -20.43 -1.35
CA THR A 243 26.43 -21.43 -1.27
C THR A 243 25.98 -22.44 -0.22
N LYS A 244 25.27 -23.45 -0.74
CA LYS A 244 25.25 -24.86 -0.32
C LYS A 244 26.25 -25.15 0.80
N ASN A 245 25.83 -25.05 2.07
CA ASN A 245 26.50 -25.63 3.23
C ASN A 245 25.54 -25.67 4.42
N TYR A 246 24.52 -26.51 4.32
CA TYR A 246 23.89 -27.10 5.50
C TYR A 246 23.95 -28.61 5.32
N SER A 247 25.01 -29.23 5.84
CA SER A 247 24.99 -30.65 6.11
C SER A 247 23.92 -30.88 7.17
N VAL A 248 22.86 -31.58 6.79
CA VAL A 248 22.00 -32.23 7.77
C VAL A 248 22.90 -33.19 8.53
N GLY A 249 23.23 -32.83 9.77
CA GLY A 249 23.87 -33.75 10.69
C GLY A 249 22.87 -34.86 10.99
N GLU A 250 23.03 -35.99 10.32
CA GLU A 250 22.56 -37.27 10.83
C GLU A 250 23.29 -37.54 12.15
N LYS A 251 22.55 -37.53 13.25
CA LYS A 251 22.82 -38.32 14.45
C LYS A 251 21.50 -38.74 15.06
#